data_AF-A0A967T7B6-F1
#
_entry.id   AF-A0A967T7B6-F1
#
_cell.length_a   1.000
_cell.length_b   1.000
_cell.length_c   1.000
_cell.angle_alpha   90.00
_cell.angle_beta   90.00
_cell.angle_gamma   90.00
#
_symmetry.space_group_name_H-M   'P 1'
#
loop_
_entity.id
_entity.type
_entity.pdbx_description
1 polymer ?
#
loop_
_entity_poly.entity_id
_entity_poly.type
_entity_poly.pdbx_seq_one_letter_code
_entity_poly.pdbx_strand_id
1 'polypeptide(L)'
;PMIFPPVSIGGEYFGDGAMRQATPLSPAIHLGADRILVVGVRDETGHPSTDPHRQQKFPSFAQIAGYMLDTLFLDGLYSDLERMARINQLIDAVPQANRGGALKRMR
;
A
#
# COMPACT_ATOMS: atom_id res chain seq x y z
N PRO A 1 -14.91 9.33 7.75
CA PRO A 1 -16.36 9.26 7.46
C PRO A 1 -16.87 10.55 6.80
N MET A 2 -16.45 10.83 5.56
CA MET A 2 -17.00 11.96 4.77
C MET A 2 -17.75 11.49 3.51
N ILE A 3 -17.37 10.34 2.95
CA ILE A 3 -18.00 9.79 1.74
C ILE A 3 -18.98 8.66 2.06
N PHE A 4 -18.65 7.82 3.05
CA PHE A 4 -19.50 6.71 3.50
C PHE A 4 -19.80 6.79 5.01
N PRO A 5 -21.03 6.46 5.43
CA PRO A 5 -21.38 6.38 6.84
C PRO A 5 -20.69 5.17 7.51
N PRO A 6 -20.39 5.24 8.82
CA PRO A 6 -19.86 4.11 9.56
C PRO A 6 -20.91 2.99 9.70
N VAL A 7 -20.46 1.73 9.75
CA VAL A 7 -21.32 0.54 9.86
C VAL A 7 -21.16 -0.07 11.25
N SER A 8 -22.26 -0.47 11.91
CA SER A 8 -22.21 -1.15 13.20
C SER A 8 -22.06 -2.65 13.03
N ILE A 9 -21.02 -3.23 13.64
CA ILE A 9 -20.74 -4.67 13.66
C ILE A 9 -20.35 -5.04 15.09
N GLY A 10 -21.02 -6.03 15.69
CA GLY A 10 -20.63 -6.52 17.04
C GLY A 10 -20.68 -5.48 18.17
N GLY A 11 -21.45 -4.39 18.01
CA GLY A 11 -21.55 -3.31 19.00
C GLY A 11 -20.54 -2.16 18.83
N GLU A 12 -19.68 -2.23 17.81
CA GLU A 12 -18.72 -1.17 17.48
C GLU A 12 -18.97 -0.59 16.08
N TYR A 13 -18.55 0.66 15.85
CA TYR A 13 -18.68 1.32 14.56
C TYR A 13 -17.38 1.21 13.75
N PHE A 14 -17.50 0.67 12.55
CA PHE A 14 -16.41 0.48 11.60
C PHE A 14 -16.52 1.50 10.47
N GLY A 15 -15.39 2.10 10.11
CA GLY A 15 -15.23 2.91 8.92
C GLY A 15 -14.38 2.20 7.87
N ASP A 16 -13.90 2.96 6.90
CA ASP A 16 -12.95 2.45 5.91
C ASP A 16 -11.64 2.01 6.60
N GLY A 17 -11.28 0.74 6.40
CA GLY A 17 -10.08 0.12 6.98
C GLY A 17 -8.79 0.72 6.45
N ALA A 18 -8.80 1.28 5.24
CA ALA A 18 -7.64 1.88 4.62
C ALA A 18 -7.16 3.14 5.38
N MET A 19 -8.02 3.74 6.23
CA MET A 19 -7.65 4.91 7.06
C MET A 19 -6.63 4.60 8.18
N ARG A 20 -6.40 3.32 8.54
CA ARG A 20 -5.46 2.93 9.61
C ARG A 20 -4.53 1.77 9.23
N GLN A 21 -4.56 1.32 7.98
CA GLN A 21 -3.84 0.12 7.57
C GLN A 21 -2.40 0.44 7.13
N ALA A 22 -1.48 0.44 8.11
CA ALA A 22 -0.06 0.71 7.85
C ALA A 22 0.69 -0.41 7.13
N THR A 23 0.17 -1.65 7.15
CA THR A 23 0.78 -2.83 6.53
C THR A 23 -0.25 -3.61 5.71
N PRO A 24 -0.59 -3.13 4.50
CA PRO A 24 -1.67 -3.71 3.71
C PRO A 24 -1.46 -5.16 3.28
N LEU A 25 -0.21 -5.65 3.23
CA LEU A 25 0.12 -7.01 2.82
C LEU A 25 0.13 -8.00 3.99
N SER A 26 0.25 -7.52 5.24
CA SER A 26 0.35 -8.37 6.43
C SER A 26 -0.81 -9.39 6.57
N PRO A 27 -2.09 -9.04 6.30
CA PRO A 27 -3.18 -10.02 6.37
C PRO A 27 -2.99 -11.18 5.39
N ALA A 28 -2.58 -10.92 4.14
CA ALA A 28 -2.36 -11.96 3.14
C ALA A 28 -1.20 -12.89 3.57
N ILE A 29 -0.13 -12.32 4.12
CA ILE A 29 1.02 -13.09 4.64
C ILE A 29 0.59 -13.96 5.82
N HIS A 30 -0.17 -13.42 6.78
CA HIS A 30 -0.65 -14.18 7.95
C HIS A 30 -1.65 -15.28 7.60
N LEU A 31 -2.37 -15.13 6.48
CA LEU A 31 -3.23 -16.18 5.93
C LEU A 31 -2.45 -17.26 5.16
N GLY A 32 -1.12 -17.14 5.05
CA GLY A 32 -0.25 -18.14 4.43
C GLY A 32 -0.06 -17.95 2.92
N ALA A 33 -0.18 -16.73 2.40
CA ALA A 33 0.11 -16.46 1.00
C ALA A 33 1.61 -16.60 0.70
N ASP A 34 1.98 -17.53 -0.18
CA ASP A 34 3.36 -17.68 -0.68
C ASP A 34 3.69 -16.70 -1.81
N ARG A 35 2.65 -16.18 -2.50
CA ARG A 35 2.76 -15.20 -3.58
C ARG A 35 1.65 -14.18 -3.48
N ILE A 36 1.97 -12.92 -3.74
CA ILE A 36 1.04 -11.80 -3.69
C ILE A 36 1.07 -11.06 -5.02
N LEU A 37 -0.09 -10.92 -5.66
CA LEU A 37 -0.30 -10.03 -6.80
C LEU A 37 -0.93 -8.73 -6.28
N VAL A 38 -0.24 -7.61 -6.51
CA VAL A 38 -0.74 -6.28 -6.13
C VAL A 38 -1.14 -5.52 -7.39
N VAL A 39 -2.36 -4.99 -7.40
CA VAL A 39 -2.87 -4.11 -8.46
C VAL A 39 -3.02 -2.70 -7.89
N GLY A 40 -2.07 -1.82 -8.22
CA GLY A 40 -2.11 -0.42 -7.85
C GLY A 40 -2.98 0.40 -8.81
N VAL A 41 -3.64 1.45 -8.29
CA VAL A 41 -4.45 2.39 -9.08
C VAL A 41 -3.73 3.73 -9.32
N ARG A 42 -2.49 3.88 -8.85
CA ARG A 42 -1.71 5.10 -9.00
C ARG A 42 -1.22 5.25 -10.43
N ASP A 43 -1.39 6.44 -11.01
CA ASP A 43 -0.66 6.82 -12.22
C ASP A 43 0.78 7.21 -11.84
N GLU A 44 1.71 6.26 -11.91
CA GLU A 44 3.14 6.52 -11.70
C GLU A 44 3.80 7.24 -12.88
N THR A 45 3.17 7.18 -14.05
CA THR A 45 3.78 7.68 -15.28
C THR A 45 3.66 9.18 -15.41
N GLY A 46 2.74 9.81 -14.66
CA GLY A 46 2.64 11.24 -14.45
C GLY A 46 3.06 12.01 -15.69
N HIS A 47 2.48 11.68 -16.84
CA HIS A 47 2.90 12.27 -18.11
C HIS A 47 2.81 13.77 -17.91
N PRO A 48 3.94 14.50 -17.86
CA PRO A 48 3.88 15.95 -17.76
C PRO A 48 3.13 16.32 -19.01
N SER A 49 1.95 16.92 -18.83
CA SER A 49 1.18 17.39 -19.97
C SER A 49 2.14 18.25 -20.78
N THR A 50 2.49 17.79 -21.98
CA THR A 50 3.50 18.41 -22.86
C THR A 50 2.96 19.72 -23.45
N ASP A 51 2.10 20.41 -22.70
CA ASP A 51 1.50 21.66 -23.04
C ASP A 51 2.19 22.78 -22.24
N PRO A 52 3.20 23.44 -22.83
CA PRO A 52 3.89 24.57 -22.21
C PRO A 52 2.96 25.78 -21.95
N HIS A 53 1.70 25.75 -22.41
CA HIS A 53 0.70 26.79 -22.18
C HIS A 53 -0.33 26.44 -21.09
N ARG A 54 -0.21 25.28 -20.43
CA ARG A 54 -1.12 24.91 -19.35
C ARG A 54 -0.88 25.82 -18.14
N GLN A 55 -1.67 26.87 -18.01
CA GLN A 55 -1.66 27.76 -16.84
C GLN A 55 -1.79 26.90 -15.57
N GLN A 56 -0.80 26.96 -14.68
CA GLN A 56 -0.89 26.41 -13.33
C GLN A 56 -2.00 27.15 -12.60
N LYS A 57 -3.21 26.60 -12.66
CA LYS A 57 -4.34 27.07 -11.85
C LYS A 57 -4.10 26.66 -10.41
N PHE A 58 -4.45 27.53 -9.47
CA PHE A 58 -4.45 27.20 -8.05
C PHE A 58 -5.27 25.92 -7.83
N PRO A 59 -4.75 24.94 -7.05
CA PRO A 59 -5.42 23.67 -6.89
C PRO A 59 -6.77 23.85 -6.17
N SER A 60 -7.79 23.17 -6.65
CA SER A 60 -9.10 23.16 -5.99
C SER A 60 -9.02 22.35 -4.69
N PHE A 61 -9.94 22.63 -3.75
CA PHE A 61 -10.07 21.84 -2.53
C PHE A 61 -10.23 20.34 -2.83
N ALA A 62 -11.00 19.98 -3.87
CA ALA A 62 -11.19 18.60 -4.29
C ALA A 62 -9.89 17.94 -4.79
N GLN A 63 -9.03 18.69 -5.49
CA GLN A 63 -7.71 18.18 -5.93
C GLN A 63 -6.78 17.94 -4.74
N ILE A 64 -6.76 18.84 -3.77
CA ILE A 64 -5.98 18.68 -2.54
C ILE A 64 -6.50 17.47 -1.74
N ALA A 65 -7.82 17.36 -1.57
CA ALA A 65 -8.44 16.23 -0.87
C ALA A 65 -8.16 14.88 -1.55
N GLY A 66 -8.26 14.83 -2.88
CA GLY A 66 -7.92 13.63 -3.68
C GLY A 66 -6.46 13.23 -3.52
N TYR A 67 -5.54 14.19 -3.62
CA TYR A 67 -4.12 13.94 -3.38
C TYR A 67 -3.85 13.42 -1.95
N MET A 68 -4.51 13.99 -0.95
CA MET A 68 -4.38 13.51 0.44
C MET A 68 -4.91 12.08 0.61
N LEU A 69 -6.04 11.73 -0.04
CA LEU A 69 -6.57 10.36 -0.05
C LEU A 69 -5.59 9.39 -0.72
N ASP A 70 -5.03 9.78 -1.87
CA ASP A 70 -4.01 9.00 -2.58
C ASP A 70 -2.79 8.74 -1.69
N THR A 71 -2.27 9.78 -1.02
CA THR A 71 -1.15 9.67 -0.08
C THR A 71 -1.48 8.74 1.10
N LEU A 72 -2.64 8.89 1.73
CA LEU A 72 -3.01 8.08 2.89
C LEU A 72 -3.10 6.59 2.55
N PHE A 73 -3.58 6.24 1.35
CA PHE A 73 -3.80 4.84 0.97
C PHE A 73 -2.61 4.22 0.26
N LEU A 74 -1.97 4.93 -0.66
CA LEU A 74 -0.97 4.35 -1.54
C LEU A 74 0.41 4.32 -0.88
N ASP A 75 0.79 5.34 -0.11
CA ASP A 75 2.14 5.39 0.49
C ASP A 75 2.38 4.21 1.44
N GLY A 76 1.36 3.79 2.19
CA GLY A 76 1.42 2.60 3.04
C GLY A 76 1.65 1.31 2.25
N LEU A 77 1.01 1.18 1.09
CA LEU A 77 1.19 0.04 0.19
C LEU A 77 2.61 -0.04 -0.36
N TYR A 78 3.16 1.08 -0.81
CA TYR A 78 4.55 1.13 -1.32
C TYR A 78 5.56 0.81 -0.24
N SER A 79 5.40 1.36 0.97
CA SER A 79 6.30 1.07 2.08
C SER A 79 6.32 -0.42 2.44
N ASP A 80 5.13 -1.05 2.47
CA ASP A 80 5.02 -2.47 2.79
C ASP A 80 5.56 -3.36 1.66
N LEU A 81 5.36 -2.97 0.39
CA LEU A 81 5.97 -3.63 -0.77
C LEU A 81 7.49 -3.56 -0.73
N GLU A 82 8.07 -2.40 -0.46
CA GLU A 82 9.52 -2.23 -0.37
C GLU A 82 10.10 -3.09 0.76
N ARG A 83 9.43 -3.09 1.92
CA ARG A 83 9.81 -3.91 3.07
C ARG A 83 9.78 -5.40 2.73
N MET A 84 8.72 -5.88 2.08
CA MET A 84 8.58 -7.27 1.64
C MET A 84 9.68 -7.64 0.64
N ALA A 85 9.91 -6.80 -0.39
CA ALA A 85 10.94 -7.02 -1.39
C ALA A 85 12.34 -7.11 -0.75
N ARG A 86 12.64 -6.21 0.19
CA ARG A 86 13.91 -6.20 0.93
C ARG A 86 14.08 -7.45 1.78
N ILE A 87 13.04 -7.90 2.48
CA ILE A 87 13.08 -9.15 3.26
C ILE A 87 13.36 -10.34 2.32
N ASN A 88 12.69 -10.42 1.17
CA ASN A 88 12.92 -11.48 0.20
C ASN A 88 14.38 -11.48 -0.31
N GLN A 89 14.92 -10.31 -0.65
CA GLN A 89 16.32 -10.17 -1.05
C GLN A 89 17.30 -10.63 0.04
N LEU A 90 17.03 -10.27 1.30
CA LEU A 90 17.86 -10.71 2.43
C LEU A 90 17.81 -12.22 2.63
N ILE A 91 16.63 -12.84 2.50
CA ILE A 91 16.49 -14.29 2.56
C ILE A 91 17.30 -14.95 1.44
N ASP A 92 17.22 -14.42 0.22
CA ASP A 92 17.94 -14.93 -0.95
C ASP A 92 19.47 -14.79 -0.83
N ALA A 93 19.96 -13.74 -0.17
CA ALA A 93 21.39 -13.56 0.11
C ALA A 93 21.96 -14.57 1.12
N VAL A 94 21.14 -15.19 1.97
CA VAL A 94 21.59 -16.18 2.96
C VAL A 94 21.80 -17.55 2.27
N PRO A 95 23.02 -18.13 2.31
CA PRO A 95 23.30 -19.45 1.76
C PRO A 95 22.37 -20.51 2.35
N GLN A 96 21.86 -21.42 1.52
CA GLN A 96 20.88 -22.44 1.95
C GLN A 96 21.40 -23.31 3.10
N ALA A 97 22.70 -23.60 3.14
CA ALA A 97 23.35 -24.33 4.23
C ALA A 97 23.23 -23.64 5.60
N ASN A 98 23.07 -22.31 5.61
CA ASN A 98 22.99 -21.49 6.81
C ASN A 98 21.54 -21.07 7.15
N ARG A 99 20.53 -21.51 6.37
CA ARG A 99 19.11 -21.22 6.65
C ARG A 99 18.58 -22.16 7.74
N GLY A 100 18.75 -21.76 9.01
CA GLY A 100 18.20 -22.46 10.17
C GLY A 100 16.81 -21.96 10.59
N GLY A 101 16.09 -22.78 11.36
CA GLY A 101 14.86 -22.38 12.05
C GLY A 101 13.76 -21.85 11.11
N ALA A 102 13.22 -20.66 11.42
CA ALA A 102 12.11 -20.06 10.67
C ALA A 102 12.44 -19.80 9.20
N LEU A 103 13.71 -19.53 8.85
CA LEU A 103 14.15 -19.25 7.48
C LEU A 103 14.02 -20.48 6.56
N LYS A 104 13.96 -21.69 7.11
CA LYS A 104 13.75 -22.92 6.33
C LYS A 104 12.32 -23.02 5.77
N ARG A 105 11.36 -22.31 6.39
CA ARG A 105 9.93 -22.32 6.02
C ARG A 105 9.52 -21.13 5.15
N MET A 106 10.40 -20.13 5.00
CA MET A 106 10.08 -18.94 4.21
C MET A 106 10.42 -19.23 2.75
N ARG A 107 9.44 -19.76 2.00
CA ARG A 107 9.45 -19.91 0.54
C ARG A 107 8.13 -20.41 -0.03
#